data_AF-A0A2E3BFP4-F1
#
_entry.id   AF-A0A2E3BFP4-F1
#
_cell.length_a   1.000
_cell.length_b   1.000
_cell.length_c   1.000
_cell.angle_alpha   90.00
_cell.angle_beta   90.00
_cell.angle_gamma   90.00
#
_symmetry.space_group_name_H-M   'P 1'
#
loop_
_entity.id
_entity.type
_entity.pdbx_description
1 polymer ?
#
loop_
_entity_poly.entity_id
_entity_poly.type
_entity_poly.pdbx_seq_one_letter_code
_entity_poly.pdbx_strand_id
1 'polypeptide(L)'
;MQNFINNFFYAKYKILIINTLLLFFLSSNSFSEDTKNHNYEFKSIRSDNANMRVGPGKRFEILWNFKKTGLPVKILKKFEQWYQVETPDGTIGWMWGKLLSNKQKTVIFKKKENIYKKSNIESNIIAYVSKNAILDIHFCKNGWCKVESKEHKIKGYVKTDSIWGAYIPATK
;
A
#
# COMPACT_ATOMS: atom_id res chain seq x y z
N MET A 1 36.48 -63.81 -6.47
CA MET A 1 35.62 -63.53 -5.29
C MET A 1 35.26 -62.04 -5.24
N GLN A 2 34.93 -61.43 -6.40
CA GLN A 2 34.83 -59.96 -6.56
C GLN A 2 33.40 -59.44 -6.78
N ASN A 3 32.44 -60.31 -7.15
CA ASN A 3 31.07 -59.91 -7.51
C ASN A 3 30.12 -59.80 -6.30
N PHE A 4 30.47 -60.37 -5.14
CA PHE A 4 29.62 -60.35 -3.95
C PHE A 4 29.73 -59.03 -3.17
N ILE A 5 30.92 -58.40 -3.20
CA ILE A 5 31.19 -57.15 -2.49
C ILE A 5 30.52 -55.96 -3.20
N ASN A 6 30.57 -55.91 -4.53
CA ASN A 6 29.97 -54.82 -5.32
C ASN A 6 28.45 -54.72 -5.19
N ASN A 7 27.74 -55.85 -5.02
CA ASN A 7 26.30 -55.87 -4.83
C ASN A 7 25.87 -55.33 -3.45
N PHE A 8 26.70 -55.53 -2.43
CA PHE A 8 26.44 -55.05 -1.07
C PHE A 8 26.65 -53.52 -0.96
N PHE A 9 27.67 -52.99 -1.65
CA PHE A 9 27.90 -51.54 -1.74
C PHE A 9 26.80 -50.83 -2.54
N TYR A 10 26.35 -51.39 -3.66
CA TYR A 10 25.25 -50.82 -4.46
C TYR A 10 23.92 -50.77 -3.71
N ALA A 11 23.59 -51.79 -2.91
CA ALA A 11 22.35 -51.85 -2.14
C ALA A 11 22.31 -50.81 -1.01
N LYS A 12 23.42 -50.64 -0.26
CA LYS A 12 23.53 -49.61 0.79
C LYS A 12 23.49 -48.20 0.22
N TYR A 13 24.17 -47.94 -0.90
CA TYR A 13 24.19 -46.63 -1.54
C TYR A 13 22.82 -46.27 -2.17
N LYS A 14 22.07 -47.26 -2.69
CA LYS A 14 20.66 -47.08 -3.14
C LYS A 14 19.72 -46.68 -2.00
N ILE A 15 19.80 -47.35 -0.84
CA ILE A 15 18.94 -47.06 0.32
C ILE A 15 19.28 -45.68 0.93
N LEU A 16 20.56 -45.30 0.94
CA LEU A 16 21.01 -43.99 1.40
C LEU A 16 20.46 -42.87 0.50
N ILE A 17 20.57 -43.03 -0.83
CA ILE A 17 20.08 -42.04 -1.81
C ILE A 17 18.56 -41.87 -1.72
N ILE A 18 17.80 -42.96 -1.57
CA ILE A 18 16.33 -42.92 -1.44
C ILE A 18 15.88 -42.17 -0.18
N ASN A 19 16.56 -42.36 0.97
CA ASN A 19 16.24 -41.62 2.20
C ASN A 19 16.58 -40.13 2.11
N THR A 20 17.69 -39.75 1.46
CA THR A 20 17.99 -38.34 1.18
C THR A 20 17.03 -37.71 0.16
N LEU A 21 16.53 -38.47 -0.82
CA LEU A 21 15.49 -37.98 -1.74
C LEU A 21 14.13 -37.81 -1.04
N LEU A 22 13.79 -38.70 -0.10
CA LEU A 22 12.56 -38.58 0.71
C LEU A 22 12.59 -37.35 1.65
N LEU A 23 13.76 -36.99 2.18
CA LEU A 23 13.92 -35.79 3.01
C LEU A 23 13.81 -34.50 2.20
N PHE A 24 14.16 -34.52 0.91
CA PHE A 24 13.98 -33.36 0.03
C PHE A 24 12.51 -33.13 -0.39
N PHE A 25 11.70 -34.19 -0.43
CA PHE A 25 10.26 -34.09 -0.72
C PHE A 25 9.42 -33.57 0.45
N LEU A 26 9.92 -33.65 1.70
CA LEU A 26 9.20 -33.16 2.88
C LEU A 26 9.38 -31.66 3.14
N SER A 27 10.33 -31.00 2.45
CA SER A 27 10.53 -29.56 2.54
C SER A 27 9.99 -28.82 1.31
N SER A 28 8.78 -29.15 0.86
CA SER A 28 7.98 -28.12 0.20
C SER A 28 7.54 -27.16 1.31
N ASN A 29 8.40 -26.19 1.66
CA ASN A 29 7.93 -25.00 2.33
C ASN A 29 6.86 -24.40 1.42
N SER A 30 5.60 -24.57 1.78
CA SER A 30 4.51 -23.81 1.18
C SER A 30 4.78 -22.35 1.57
N PHE A 31 5.52 -21.64 0.72
CA PHE A 31 5.53 -20.18 0.77
C PHE A 31 4.14 -19.76 0.31
N SER A 32 3.20 -19.70 1.24
CA SER A 32 1.99 -18.93 1.03
C SER A 32 2.44 -17.49 0.87
N GLU A 33 2.61 -17.05 -0.37
CA GLU A 33 2.53 -15.63 -0.69
C GLU A 33 1.12 -15.22 -0.30
N ASP A 34 1.03 -14.63 0.89
CA ASP A 34 -0.20 -14.14 1.45
C ASP A 34 -0.67 -13.03 0.49
N THR A 35 -1.52 -13.39 -0.47
CA THR A 35 -2.30 -12.43 -1.26
C THR A 35 -3.33 -11.82 -0.33
N LYS A 36 -2.86 -11.18 0.75
CA LYS A 36 -3.67 -10.32 1.60
C LYS A 36 -4.15 -9.22 0.69
N ASN A 37 -5.42 -9.33 0.33
CA ASN A 37 -6.20 -8.28 -0.26
C ASN A 37 -6.29 -7.16 0.80
N HIS A 38 -5.20 -6.42 0.96
CA HIS A 38 -5.05 -5.41 1.98
C HIS A 38 -5.92 -4.22 1.58
N ASN A 39 -7.15 -4.23 2.10
CA ASN A 39 -8.03 -3.08 2.09
C ASN A 39 -7.40 -1.98 2.97
N TYR A 40 -6.56 -1.15 2.37
CA TYR A 40 -6.00 0.00 3.06
C TYR A 40 -7.05 1.11 3.13
N GLU A 41 -7.48 1.43 4.35
CA GLU A 41 -8.32 2.60 4.62
C GLU A 41 -7.42 3.85 4.59
N PHE A 42 -7.83 4.85 3.81
CA PHE A 42 -7.19 6.15 3.77
C PHE A 42 -8.15 7.24 4.25
N LYS A 43 -7.60 8.24 4.92
CA LYS A 43 -8.30 9.48 5.28
C LYS A 43 -7.45 10.68 4.91
N SER A 44 -8.08 11.84 4.76
CA SER A 44 -7.37 13.09 4.47
C SER A 44 -7.32 13.97 5.70
N ILE A 45 -6.19 14.62 5.97
CA ILE A 45 -6.11 15.64 7.03
C ILE A 45 -7.06 16.78 6.68
N ARG A 46 -7.92 17.20 7.61
CA ARG A 46 -8.95 18.22 7.36
C ARG A 46 -8.72 19.56 8.06
N SER A 47 -7.70 19.64 8.91
CA SER A 47 -7.33 20.86 9.62
C SER A 47 -5.92 21.29 9.20
N ASP A 48 -5.76 22.59 9.04
CA ASP A 48 -4.51 23.32 8.83
C ASP A 48 -3.64 23.44 10.10
N ASN A 49 -4.07 22.85 11.22
CA ASN A 49 -3.28 22.71 12.43
C ASN A 49 -3.55 21.34 13.06
N ALA A 50 -3.00 20.28 12.45
CA ALA A 50 -3.25 18.91 12.87
C ALA A 50 -2.02 18.28 13.52
N ASN A 51 -2.14 17.93 14.81
CA ASN A 51 -1.07 17.27 15.55
C ASN A 51 -1.09 15.75 15.33
N MET A 52 0.07 15.22 14.97
CA MET A 52 0.41 13.81 15.12
C MET A 52 1.27 13.64 16.37
N ARG A 53 0.99 12.59 17.13
CA ARG A 53 1.62 12.31 18.43
C ARG A 53 2.24 10.93 18.43
N VAL A 54 3.18 10.71 19.35
CA VAL A 54 3.83 9.39 19.50
C VAL A 54 2.88 8.31 20.04
N GLY A 55 1.79 8.70 20.71
CA GLY A 55 0.80 7.78 21.29
C GLY A 55 -0.65 8.29 21.23
N PRO A 56 -1.64 7.41 21.48
CA PRO A 56 -3.06 7.73 21.40
C PRO A 56 -3.51 8.51 22.64
N GLY A 57 -3.32 9.83 22.63
CA GLY A 57 -3.75 10.68 23.74
C GLY A 57 -3.14 12.09 23.70
N LYS A 58 -3.82 13.04 24.34
CA LYS A 58 -3.35 14.45 24.37
C LYS A 58 -2.06 14.64 25.17
N ARG A 59 -1.78 13.74 26.12
CA ARG A 59 -0.58 13.76 26.98
C ARG A 59 0.71 13.31 26.29
N PHE A 60 0.60 12.57 25.18
CA PHE A 60 1.76 12.12 24.42
C PHE A 60 2.37 13.29 23.64
N GLU A 61 3.68 13.31 23.49
CA GLU A 61 4.38 14.37 22.76
C GLU A 61 3.92 14.48 21.30
N ILE A 62 4.01 15.71 20.77
CA ILE A 62 3.72 15.98 19.36
C ILE A 62 4.94 15.56 18.55
N LEU A 63 4.74 14.56 17.68
CA LEU A 63 5.74 14.11 16.72
C LEU A 63 5.81 15.06 15.51
N TRP A 64 4.66 15.56 15.07
CA TRP A 64 4.58 16.47 13.94
C TRP A 64 3.32 17.33 14.00
N ASN A 65 3.39 18.53 13.43
CA ASN A 65 2.25 19.42 13.27
C ASN A 65 2.04 19.75 11.79
N PHE A 66 0.99 19.23 11.20
CA PHE A 66 0.63 19.50 9.80
C PHE A 66 -0.05 20.86 9.68
N LYS A 67 0.49 21.68 8.76
CA LYS A 67 0.01 23.04 8.47
C LYS A 67 -0.91 23.16 7.26
N LYS A 68 -1.21 22.05 6.58
CA LYS A 68 -2.03 22.01 5.37
C LYS A 68 -3.03 20.87 5.43
N THR A 69 -4.23 21.12 4.91
CA THR A 69 -5.27 20.12 4.72
C THR A 69 -4.97 19.28 3.48
N GLY A 70 -5.71 18.17 3.33
CA GLY A 70 -5.70 17.35 2.14
C GLY A 70 -4.58 16.32 2.06
N LEU A 71 -3.62 16.27 2.98
CA LEU A 71 -2.63 15.19 2.97
C LEU A 71 -3.33 13.84 3.25
N PRO A 72 -3.26 12.86 2.34
CA PRO A 72 -3.83 11.53 2.58
C PRO A 72 -2.90 10.70 3.48
N VAL A 73 -3.48 10.11 4.52
CA VAL A 73 -2.81 9.24 5.47
C VAL A 73 -3.49 7.86 5.48
N LYS A 74 -2.67 6.82 5.57
CA LYS A 74 -3.12 5.43 5.64
C LYS A 74 -3.45 5.10 7.10
N ILE A 75 -4.60 4.49 7.34
CA ILE A 75 -5.01 4.08 8.68
C ILE A 75 -4.43 2.70 8.98
N LEU A 76 -3.62 2.62 10.04
CA LEU A 76 -3.02 1.37 10.50
C LEU A 76 -3.83 0.74 11.62
N LYS A 77 -4.24 1.55 12.61
CA LYS A 77 -4.99 1.10 13.80
C LYS A 77 -5.95 2.17 14.29
N LYS A 78 -6.94 1.76 15.07
CA LYS A 78 -7.91 2.63 15.75
C LYS A 78 -7.90 2.31 17.24
N PHE A 79 -7.92 3.34 18.08
CA PHE A 79 -8.04 3.23 19.53
C PHE A 79 -8.89 4.38 20.05
N GLU A 80 -10.10 4.08 20.53
CA GLU A 80 -11.10 5.08 20.89
C GLU A 80 -11.30 6.14 19.77
N GLN A 81 -10.98 7.41 20.06
CA GLN A 81 -11.05 8.52 19.12
C GLN A 81 -9.75 8.74 18.34
N TRP A 82 -8.72 7.92 18.53
CA TRP A 82 -7.39 8.06 17.93
C TRP A 82 -7.17 7.06 16.81
N TYR A 83 -6.42 7.50 15.80
CA TYR A 83 -6.04 6.71 14.65
C TYR A 83 -4.53 6.67 14.58
N GLN A 84 -3.95 5.47 14.55
CA GLN A 84 -2.55 5.32 14.16
C GLN A 84 -2.51 5.40 12.64
N VAL A 85 -1.70 6.30 12.13
CA VAL A 85 -1.63 6.63 10.71
C VAL A 85 -0.20 6.52 10.20
N GLU A 86 -0.07 6.21 8.92
CA GLU A 86 1.17 6.26 8.14
C GLU A 86 1.04 7.37 7.09
N THR A 87 2.00 8.27 7.05
CA THR A 87 2.11 9.33 6.04
C THR A 87 2.79 8.81 4.76
N PRO A 88 2.71 9.56 3.64
CA PRO A 88 3.33 9.13 2.37
C PRO A 88 4.86 8.93 2.42
N ASP A 89 5.54 9.51 3.40
CA ASP A 89 6.97 9.34 3.64
C ASP A 89 7.31 8.19 4.60
N GLY A 90 6.30 7.44 5.06
CA GLY A 90 6.46 6.31 5.98
C GLY A 90 6.45 6.66 7.46
N THR A 91 6.28 7.94 7.83
CA THR A 91 6.18 8.33 9.25
C THR A 91 4.92 7.75 9.88
N ILE A 92 5.06 7.13 11.05
CA ILE A 92 3.95 6.55 11.80
C ILE A 92 3.70 7.32 13.09
N GLY A 93 2.44 7.65 13.35
CA GLY A 93 2.04 8.30 14.60
C GLY A 93 0.53 8.27 14.81
N TRP A 94 0.08 8.92 15.88
CA TRP A 94 -1.32 8.94 16.29
C TRP A 94 -1.95 10.30 16.07
N MET A 95 -3.13 10.33 15.45
CA MET A 95 -3.91 11.53 15.24
C MET A 95 -5.30 11.38 15.84
N TRP A 96 -5.82 12.46 16.44
CA TRP A 96 -7.20 12.49 16.88
C TRP A 96 -8.11 12.44 15.65
N GLY A 97 -9.10 11.55 15.63
CA GLY A 97 -9.95 11.31 14.46
C GLY A 97 -10.72 12.54 14.00
N LYS A 98 -10.98 13.50 14.90
CA LYS A 98 -11.52 14.80 14.52
C LYS A 98 -10.61 15.60 13.60
N LEU A 99 -9.33 15.30 13.47
CA LEU A 99 -8.40 15.98 12.54
C LEU A 99 -8.42 15.34 11.13
N LEU A 100 -9.15 14.24 10.95
CA LEU A 100 -9.22 13.47 9.71
C LEU A 100 -10.63 13.57 9.09
N SER A 101 -10.71 13.61 7.76
CA SER A 101 -11.96 13.61 7.01
C SER A 101 -12.30 12.21 6.51
N ASN A 102 -13.57 11.81 6.69
CA ASN A 102 -14.15 10.64 6.01
C ASN A 102 -14.74 11.01 4.64
N LYS A 103 -15.11 12.29 4.44
CA LYS A 103 -15.82 12.77 3.24
C LYS A 103 -14.85 13.21 2.16
N GLN A 104 -13.80 13.92 2.55
CA GLN A 104 -12.78 14.39 1.61
C GLN A 104 -11.75 13.28 1.42
N LYS A 105 -11.65 12.79 0.19
CA LYS A 105 -10.64 11.81 -0.22
C LYS A 105 -9.72 12.47 -1.22
N THR A 106 -8.45 12.51 -0.87
CA THR A 106 -7.41 13.07 -1.73
C THR A 106 -6.35 12.01 -2.02
N VAL A 107 -5.52 12.30 -3.01
CA VAL A 107 -4.32 11.54 -3.33
C VAL A 107 -3.13 12.48 -3.47
N ILE A 108 -1.95 11.97 -3.16
CA ILE A 108 -0.68 12.67 -3.41
C ILE A 108 0.13 11.92 -4.47
N PHE A 109 0.69 12.67 -5.41
CA PHE A 109 1.49 12.11 -6.51
C PHE A 109 2.92 11.81 -6.04
N LYS A 110 3.38 10.56 -6.20
CA LYS A 110 4.71 10.11 -5.78
C LYS A 110 5.81 10.55 -6.76
N LYS A 111 5.43 10.87 -8.00
CA LYS A 111 6.28 11.29 -9.12
C LYS A 111 5.51 12.23 -10.05
N LYS A 112 6.20 12.86 -10.99
CA LYS A 112 5.54 13.54 -12.11
C LYS A 112 4.72 12.52 -12.91
N GLU A 113 3.53 12.90 -13.35
CA GLU A 113 2.61 12.02 -14.06
C GLU A 113 1.73 12.79 -15.06
N ASN A 114 1.17 12.08 -16.03
CA ASN A 114 0.18 12.62 -16.96
C ASN A 114 -1.24 12.37 -16.46
N ILE A 115 -2.13 13.35 -16.65
CA ILE A 115 -3.57 13.17 -16.47
C ILE A 115 -4.21 12.94 -17.84
N TYR A 116 -4.85 11.78 -17.99
CA TYR A 116 -5.47 11.31 -19.22
C TYR A 116 -6.97 11.64 -19.27
N LYS A 117 -7.50 11.90 -20.48
CA LYS A 117 -8.93 12.15 -20.67
C LYS A 117 -9.78 10.93 -20.34
N LYS A 118 -9.30 9.72 -20.69
CA LYS A 118 -9.93 8.42 -20.41
C LYS A 118 -8.98 7.52 -19.63
N SER A 119 -9.48 6.43 -19.07
CA SER A 119 -8.68 5.39 -18.39
C SER A 119 -7.90 4.51 -19.39
N ASN A 120 -7.18 5.14 -20.32
CA ASN A 120 -6.32 4.51 -21.31
C ASN A 120 -5.11 5.42 -21.55
N ILE A 121 -3.91 4.84 -21.61
CA ILE A 121 -2.63 5.52 -21.88
C ILE A 121 -2.59 6.15 -23.28
N GLU A 122 -3.32 5.59 -24.24
CA GLU A 122 -3.41 6.12 -25.61
C GLU A 122 -4.40 7.28 -25.72
N SER A 123 -5.15 7.60 -24.66
CA SER A 123 -6.06 8.74 -24.68
C SER A 123 -5.31 10.06 -24.53
N ASN A 124 -5.92 11.15 -25.01
CA ASN A 124 -5.33 12.48 -24.94
C ASN A 124 -4.91 12.84 -23.49
N ILE A 125 -3.69 13.33 -23.36
CA ILE A 125 -3.19 13.98 -22.13
C ILE A 125 -3.87 15.34 -22.02
N ILE A 126 -4.48 15.63 -20.86
CA ILE A 126 -5.19 16.87 -20.60
C ILE A 126 -4.53 17.75 -19.55
N ALA A 127 -3.57 17.21 -18.80
CA ALA A 127 -2.72 17.98 -17.88
C ALA A 127 -1.47 17.17 -17.50
N TYR A 128 -0.47 17.89 -17.00
CA TYR A 128 0.72 17.33 -16.34
C TYR A 128 0.65 17.66 -14.86
N VAL A 129 0.95 16.67 -14.01
CA VAL A 129 0.92 16.84 -12.56
C VAL A 129 2.30 16.57 -11.96
N SER A 130 2.74 17.47 -11.09
CA SER A 130 4.03 17.38 -10.40
C SER A 130 4.00 16.39 -9.24
N LYS A 131 5.18 15.86 -8.89
CA LYS A 131 5.37 15.15 -7.62
C LYS A 131 4.89 16.02 -6.44
N ASN A 132 4.31 15.39 -5.43
CA ASN A 132 3.73 15.98 -4.22
C ASN A 132 2.47 16.83 -4.45
N ALA A 133 1.94 16.92 -5.68
CA ALA A 133 0.64 17.53 -5.91
C ALA A 133 -0.45 16.72 -5.19
N ILE A 134 -1.46 17.41 -4.65
CA ILE A 134 -2.60 16.80 -3.96
C ILE A 134 -3.87 17.10 -4.77
N LEU A 135 -4.59 16.06 -5.17
CA LEU A 135 -5.84 16.16 -5.92
C LEU A 135 -6.96 15.41 -5.21
N ASP A 136 -8.21 15.78 -5.50
CA ASP A 136 -9.38 15.02 -5.07
C ASP A 136 -9.46 13.71 -5.88
N ILE A 137 -9.84 12.61 -5.22
CA ILE A 137 -10.06 11.31 -5.85
C ILE A 137 -11.54 10.92 -5.79
N HIS A 138 -12.08 10.46 -6.91
CA HIS A 138 -13.48 10.02 -7.02
C HIS A 138 -13.60 8.50 -6.84
N PHE A 139 -12.95 7.74 -7.72
CA PHE A 139 -12.96 6.28 -7.69
C PHE A 139 -11.72 5.72 -8.39
N CYS A 140 -11.38 4.47 -8.08
CA CYS A 140 -10.42 3.68 -8.84
C CYS A 140 -11.10 2.44 -9.41
N LYS A 141 -10.74 2.07 -10.64
CA LYS A 141 -11.18 0.85 -11.32
C LYS A 141 -10.10 0.40 -12.29
N ASN A 142 -9.78 -0.90 -12.31
CA ASN A 142 -8.87 -1.52 -13.27
C ASN A 142 -7.50 -0.81 -13.37
N GLY A 143 -6.90 -0.44 -12.23
CA GLY A 143 -5.59 0.22 -12.16
C GLY A 143 -5.58 1.71 -12.59
N TRP A 144 -6.76 2.31 -12.73
CA TRP A 144 -6.93 3.74 -13.03
C TRP A 144 -7.76 4.42 -11.96
N CYS A 145 -7.41 5.65 -11.62
CA CYS A 145 -8.15 6.47 -10.67
C CYS A 145 -8.62 7.77 -11.32
N LYS A 146 -9.89 8.09 -11.15
CA LYS A 146 -10.46 9.37 -11.56
C LYS A 146 -10.10 10.44 -10.53
N VAL A 147 -9.38 11.46 -10.96
CA VAL A 147 -8.88 12.56 -10.11
C VAL A 147 -9.37 13.91 -10.62
N GLU A 148 -9.41 14.89 -9.71
CA GLU A 148 -9.87 16.25 -10.01
C GLU A 148 -9.05 17.32 -9.28
N SER A 149 -8.70 18.38 -10.00
CA SER A 149 -8.30 19.67 -9.43
C SER A 149 -9.39 20.68 -9.72
N LYS A 150 -10.10 21.12 -8.68
CA LYS A 150 -11.16 22.14 -8.80
C LYS A 150 -10.60 23.50 -9.18
N GLU A 151 -9.44 23.85 -8.62
CA GLU A 151 -8.73 25.11 -8.88
C GLU A 151 -8.38 25.26 -10.36
N HIS A 152 -7.79 24.23 -10.97
CA HIS A 152 -7.41 24.25 -12.37
C HIS A 152 -8.51 23.73 -13.32
N LYS A 153 -9.69 23.37 -12.78
CA LYS A 153 -10.82 22.80 -13.53
C LYS A 153 -10.45 21.58 -14.38
N ILE A 154 -9.58 20.72 -13.85
CA ILE A 154 -9.11 19.49 -14.52
C ILE A 154 -9.75 18.27 -13.89
N LYS A 155 -10.34 17.40 -14.70
CA LYS A 155 -10.95 16.13 -14.25
C LYS A 155 -10.62 14.97 -15.20
N GLY A 156 -9.65 14.14 -14.82
CA GLY A 156 -9.10 13.10 -15.68
C GLY A 156 -8.81 11.79 -14.96
N TYR A 157 -7.95 10.98 -15.56
CA TYR A 157 -7.56 9.66 -15.06
C TYR A 157 -6.04 9.57 -14.93
N VAL A 158 -5.59 8.88 -13.89
CA VAL A 158 -4.17 8.58 -13.64
C VAL A 158 -4.02 7.11 -13.27
N LYS A 159 -2.83 6.54 -13.47
CA LYS A 159 -2.52 5.18 -13.02
C LYS A 159 -2.45 5.12 -11.50
N THR A 160 -2.94 4.04 -10.90
CA THR A 160 -2.94 3.88 -9.43
C THR A 160 -1.52 3.87 -8.84
N ASP A 161 -0.54 3.34 -9.57
CA ASP A 161 0.83 3.17 -9.05
C ASP A 161 1.60 4.49 -8.88
N SER A 162 1.14 5.58 -9.48
CA SER A 162 1.79 6.89 -9.37
C SER A 162 1.33 7.69 -8.16
N ILE A 163 0.32 7.22 -7.43
CA ILE A 163 -0.35 7.95 -6.36
C ILE A 163 -0.34 7.20 -5.02
N TRP A 164 -0.49 7.95 -3.94
CA TRP A 164 -0.75 7.46 -2.58
C TRP A 164 -2.09 8.04 -2.10
N GLY A 165 -2.87 7.26 -1.35
CA GLY A 165 -4.24 7.64 -0.95
C GLY A 165 -5.35 7.01 -1.81
N ALA A 166 -4.99 6.20 -2.80
CA ALA A 166 -5.95 5.49 -3.63
C ALA A 166 -6.65 4.40 -2.80
N TYR A 167 -7.90 4.67 -2.41
CA TYR A 167 -8.75 3.68 -1.78
C TYR A 167 -9.18 2.63 -2.81
N ILE A 168 -8.75 1.39 -2.59
CA ILE A 168 -9.29 0.22 -3.30
C ILE A 168 -10.26 -0.45 -2.33
N PRO A 169 -11.58 -0.27 -2.45
CA PRO A 169 -12.49 -1.20 -1.82
C PRO A 169 -12.30 -2.55 -2.52
N ALA A 170 -12.03 -3.61 -1.77
CA ALA A 170 -12.23 -4.96 -2.28
C ALA A 170 -13.66 -5.01 -2.84
N THR A 171 -13.76 -5.32 -4.12
CA THR A 171 -15.01 -5.74 -4.73
C THR A 171 -15.57 -6.86 -3.88
N LYS A 172 -16.76 -6.66 -3.32
CA LYS A 172 -17.54 -7.75 -2.70
C LYS A 172 -17.86 -8.80 -3.74
#